data_AF-W0FHQ8-F1
#
_entry.id   AF-W0FHQ8-F1
#
_cell.length_a   1.000
_cell.length_b   1.000
_cell.length_c   1.000
_cell.angle_alpha   90.00
_cell.angle_beta   90.00
_cell.angle_gamma   90.00
#
_symmetry.space_group_name_H-M   'P 1'
#
loop_
_entity.id
_entity.type
_entity.pdbx_description
1 polymer ?
#
loop_
_entity_poly.entity_id
_entity_poly.type
_entity_poly.pdbx_seq_one_letter_code
_entity_poly.pdbx_strand_id
1 'polypeptide(L)'
;MSYTLLSAPRETHDFGNGCVAYKHGGMVTITGYCNIDASNSHPMVGTLPIGWRPSSYQASYVLISVTQSGGYPPYIDVSPNGDVYIESHGHVGQAFPNITIPIA
;
A
#
# COMPACT_ATOMS: atom_id res chain seq x y z
N MET A 1 -21.98 -11.26 30.85
CA MET A 1 -22.25 -11.42 29.41
C MET A 1 -20.96 -11.11 28.67
N SER A 2 -20.37 -12.10 28.01
CA SER A 2 -19.22 -11.88 27.14
C SER A 2 -19.74 -11.61 25.74
N TYR A 3 -19.41 -10.46 25.17
CA TYR A 3 -19.73 -10.17 23.78
C TYR A 3 -18.61 -10.74 22.92
N THR A 4 -18.89 -11.81 22.18
CA THR A 4 -18.00 -12.24 21.11
C THR A 4 -18.17 -11.24 19.97
N LEU A 5 -17.13 -10.43 19.71
CA LEU A 5 -17.08 -9.62 18.49
C LEU A 5 -17.19 -10.59 17.30
N LEU A 6 -18.25 -10.46 16.50
CA LEU A 6 -18.50 -11.29 15.30
C LEU A 6 -17.56 -10.93 14.14
N SER A 7 -16.80 -9.83 14.26
CA SER A 7 -15.79 -9.41 13.29
C SER A 7 -14.39 -9.73 13.81
N ALA A 8 -13.53 -10.27 12.95
CA ALA A 8 -12.12 -10.45 13.25
C ALA A 8 -11.51 -9.10 13.71
N PRO A 9 -10.64 -9.08 14.74
CA PRO A 9 -9.93 -7.88 15.13
C PRO A 9 -9.24 -7.27 13.90
N ARG A 10 -9.46 -5.97 13.66
CA ARG A 10 -8.73 -5.24 12.61
C ARG A 10 -7.32 -5.01 13.11
N GLU A 11 -6.38 -5.84 12.67
CA GLU A 11 -4.96 -5.62 12.97
C GLU A 11 -4.43 -4.49 12.09
N THR A 12 -3.52 -3.68 12.63
CA THR A 12 -2.95 -2.51 11.94
C THR A 12 -1.43 -2.57 11.93
N HIS A 13 -0.83 -2.20 10.80
CA HIS A 13 0.62 -2.05 10.67
C HIS A 13 0.92 -0.70 10.01
N ASP A 14 1.49 0.21 10.80
CA ASP A 14 1.91 1.53 10.33
C ASP A 14 3.31 1.43 9.73
N PHE A 15 3.48 1.93 8.50
CA PHE A 15 4.77 1.95 7.82
C PHE A 15 5.65 3.14 8.23
N GLY A 16 5.13 4.10 9.01
CA GLY A 16 5.86 5.25 9.52
C GLY A 16 6.01 6.40 8.54
N ASN A 17 5.33 6.34 7.39
CA ASN A 17 5.41 7.34 6.31
C ASN A 17 4.04 7.89 5.88
N GLY A 18 3.01 7.70 6.71
CA GLY A 18 1.63 8.11 6.41
C GLY A 18 0.80 7.04 5.70
N CYS A 19 1.40 5.92 5.32
CA CYS A 19 0.69 4.73 4.85
C CYS A 19 0.51 3.71 5.98
N VAL A 20 -0.65 3.06 6.00
CA VAL A 20 -1.01 2.04 6.98
C VAL A 20 -1.61 0.85 6.26
N ALA A 21 -1.22 -0.35 6.69
CA ALA A 21 -1.86 -1.60 6.31
C ALA A 21 -2.88 -2.04 7.38
N TYR A 22 -4.02 -2.51 6.92
CA TYR A 22 -5.10 -3.06 7.73
C TYR A 22 -5.36 -4.50 7.32
N LYS A 23 -5.24 -5.43 8.26
CA LYS A 23 -5.62 -6.82 8.05
C LYS A 23 -7.03 -7.06 8.56
N HIS A 24 -7.87 -7.68 7.72
CA HIS A 24 -9.20 -8.12 8.09
C HIS A 24 -9.52 -9.44 7.38
N GLY A 25 -9.60 -10.52 8.15
CA GLY A 25 -9.74 -11.87 7.60
C GLY A 25 -8.52 -12.26 6.74
N GLY A 26 -8.78 -12.84 5.57
CA GLY A 26 -7.76 -13.21 4.59
C GLY A 26 -7.34 -12.07 3.64
N MET A 27 -7.58 -10.82 4.01
CA MET A 27 -7.28 -9.66 3.17
C MET A 27 -6.46 -8.61 3.93
N VAL A 28 -5.58 -7.92 3.21
CA VAL A 28 -4.85 -6.75 3.69
C VAL A 28 -5.19 -5.56 2.79
N THR A 29 -5.54 -4.43 3.37
CA THR A 29 -5.72 -3.17 2.65
C THR A 29 -4.64 -2.19 3.06
N ILE A 30 -3.86 -1.71 2.10
CA ILE A 30 -2.87 -0.64 2.28
C ILE A 30 -3.51 0.66 1.81
N THR A 31 -3.47 1.69 2.66
CA THR A 31 -3.99 3.01 2.32
C THR A 31 -3.22 4.10 3.06
N GLY A 32 -3.30 5.33 2.56
CA GLY A 32 -2.77 6.50 3.27
C GLY A 32 -2.27 7.54 2.29
N TYR A 33 -1.16 8.18 2.64
CA TYR A 33 -0.44 9.07 1.75
C TYR A 33 1.06 8.93 1.92
N CYS A 34 1.81 9.23 0.86
CA CYS A 34 3.25 9.44 0.95
C CYS A 34 3.68 10.50 -0.09
N ASN A 35 4.84 11.10 0.13
CA ASN A 35 5.38 12.08 -0.81
C ASN A 35 6.25 11.37 -1.86
N ILE A 36 6.03 11.73 -3.13
CA ILE A 36 6.88 11.34 -4.25
C ILE A 36 7.68 12.56 -4.67
N ASP A 37 9.00 12.43 -4.65
CA ASP A 37 9.92 13.46 -5.13
C ASP A 37 10.53 13.07 -6.48
N ALA A 38 11.06 14.05 -7.22
CA ALA A 38 11.65 13.81 -8.54
C ALA A 38 12.95 12.99 -8.49
N SER A 39 13.62 12.94 -7.33
CA SER A 39 14.84 12.14 -7.12
C SER A 39 14.56 10.67 -6.79
N ASN A 40 13.32 10.34 -6.45
CA ASN A 40 12.88 9.01 -6.07
C ASN A 40 11.49 8.74 -6.65
N SER A 41 11.46 8.31 -7.91
CA SER A 41 10.22 7.93 -8.60
C SER A 41 9.72 6.52 -8.22
N HIS A 42 10.46 5.79 -7.39
CA HIS A 42 10.10 4.44 -6.94
C HIS A 42 10.27 4.26 -5.41
N PRO A 43 9.59 5.07 -4.56
CA PRO A 43 9.79 4.98 -3.12
C PRO A 43 9.20 3.69 -2.56
N MET A 44 9.97 3.08 -1.66
CA MET A 44 9.47 2.01 -0.79
C MET A 44 8.49 2.60 0.22
N VAL A 45 7.27 2.08 0.23
CA VAL A 45 6.27 2.39 1.25
C VAL A 45 6.61 1.65 2.54
N GLY A 46 6.99 0.37 2.45
CA GLY A 46 7.39 -0.44 3.59
C GLY A 46 7.33 -1.94 3.29
N THR A 47 7.42 -2.76 4.34
CA THR A 47 7.35 -4.23 4.22
C THR A 47 6.24 -4.79 5.10
N LEU A 48 5.35 -5.59 4.52
CA LEU A 48 4.30 -6.30 5.23
C LEU A 48 4.87 -7.39 6.17
N PRO A 49 4.27 -7.57 7.36
CA PRO A 49 4.59 -8.70 8.25
C PRO A 49 4.40 -10.06 7.58
N ILE A 50 5.16 -11.08 8.00
CA ILE A 50 5.19 -12.42 7.36
C ILE A 50 3.80 -13.07 7.18
N GLY A 51 2.83 -12.82 8.07
CA GLY A 51 1.46 -13.36 7.97
C GLY A 51 0.44 -12.46 7.26
N TRP A 52 0.91 -11.44 6.53
CA TRP A 52 0.11 -10.42 5.84
C TRP A 52 0.42 -10.36 4.34
N ARG A 53 1.41 -11.12 3.89
CA ARG A 53 1.96 -11.06 2.54
C ARG A 53 1.05 -11.77 1.55
N PRO A 54 0.94 -11.28 0.30
CA PRO A 54 0.21 -11.99 -0.75
C PRO A 54 1.02 -13.18 -1.26
N SER A 55 0.34 -14.16 -1.87
CA SER A 55 0.99 -15.32 -2.51
C SER A 55 1.61 -14.99 -3.88
N SER A 56 1.17 -13.90 -4.50
CA SER A 56 1.58 -13.46 -5.84
C SER A 56 1.66 -11.93 -5.89
N TYR A 57 2.39 -11.41 -6.87
CA TYR A 57 2.50 -9.97 -7.10
C TYR A 57 1.12 -9.33 -7.29
N GLN A 58 0.88 -8.21 -6.62
CA GLN A 58 -0.34 -7.43 -6.70
C GLN A 58 0.00 -6.00 -7.11
N ALA A 59 -0.83 -5.37 -7.93
CA ALA A 59 -0.68 -3.97 -8.27
C ALA A 59 -2.04 -3.28 -8.47
N SER A 60 -2.09 -1.99 -8.20
CA SER A 60 -3.27 -1.15 -8.41
C SER A 60 -2.86 0.28 -8.76
N TYR A 61 -3.66 0.97 -9.56
CA TYR A 61 -3.39 2.37 -9.88
C TYR A 61 -3.44 3.25 -8.63
N VAL A 62 -2.61 4.31 -8.63
CA VAL A 62 -2.51 5.29 -7.56
C VAL A 62 -2.84 6.67 -8.10
N LEU A 63 -3.42 7.52 -7.26
CA LEU A 63 -3.58 8.93 -7.56
C LEU A 63 -2.40 9.70 -6.97
N ILE A 64 -1.76 10.56 -7.76
CA ILE A 64 -0.72 11.49 -7.31
C ILE A 64 -1.20 12.90 -7.61
N SER A 65 -1.32 13.76 -6.58
CA SER A 65 -1.70 15.16 -6.76
C SER A 65 -0.58 15.91 -7.50
N VAL A 66 -0.84 16.24 -8.76
CA VAL A 66 0.19 16.47 -9.78
C VAL A 66 0.93 17.79 -9.60
N THR A 67 2.27 17.74 -9.58
CA THR A 67 3.14 18.89 -9.94
C THR A 67 3.85 18.68 -11.29
N GLN A 68 4.10 17.42 -11.67
CA GLN A 68 4.65 16.98 -12.96
C GLN A 68 4.02 15.63 -13.33
N SER A 69 3.97 15.27 -14.61
CA SER A 69 3.34 14.03 -15.11
C SER A 69 4.24 13.35 -16.15
N GLY A 70 4.31 12.02 -16.09
CA GLY A 70 4.91 11.20 -17.15
C GLY A 70 3.87 10.45 -17.98
N GLY A 71 4.34 9.72 -18.99
CA GLY A 71 3.48 9.11 -20.01
C GLY A 71 2.65 7.90 -19.57
N TYR A 72 2.83 7.40 -18.34
CA TYR A 72 2.16 6.19 -17.83
C TYR A 72 1.48 6.45 -16.48
N PRO A 73 0.31 5.83 -16.20
CA PRO A 73 -0.38 5.99 -14.92
C PRO A 73 0.42 5.37 -13.77
N PRO A 74 0.62 6.10 -12.65
CA PRO A 74 1.35 5.56 -11.50
C PRO A 74 0.57 4.43 -10.82
N TYR A 75 1.28 3.52 -10.17
CA TYR A 75 0.69 2.39 -9.47
C TYR A 75 1.42 2.07 -8.16
N ILE A 76 0.72 1.41 -7.25
CA ILE A 76 1.28 0.75 -6.06
C ILE A 76 1.41 -0.72 -6.39
N ASP A 77 2.50 -1.32 -5.96
CA ASP A 77 2.64 -2.76 -6.01
C ASP A 77 3.03 -3.38 -4.67
N VAL A 78 2.74 -4.67 -4.56
CA VAL A 78 3.05 -5.50 -3.41
C VAL A 78 3.60 -6.83 -3.90
N SER A 79 4.85 -7.10 -3.57
CA SER A 79 5.51 -8.36 -3.92
C SER A 79 5.26 -9.46 -2.87
N PRO A 80 5.43 -10.76 -3.23
CA PRO A 80 5.21 -11.86 -2.28
C PRO A 80 6.14 -11.88 -1.06
N ASN A 81 7.28 -11.20 -1.15
CA ASN A 81 8.17 -10.99 0.00
C ASN A 81 7.64 -9.92 0.98
N GLY A 82 6.54 -9.25 0.64
CA GLY A 82 5.86 -8.25 1.46
C GLY A 82 6.26 -6.81 1.17
N ASP A 83 7.23 -6.56 0.28
CA ASP A 83 7.63 -5.20 -0.02
C ASP A 83 6.53 -4.47 -0.80
N VAL A 84 6.36 -3.20 -0.47
CA VAL A 84 5.34 -2.31 -1.04
C VAL A 84 6.04 -1.12 -1.65
N TYR A 85 5.85 -0.89 -2.94
CA TYR A 85 6.42 0.25 -3.65
C TYR A 85 5.35 1.06 -4.38
N ILE A 86 5.66 2.33 -4.64
CA ILE A 86 4.90 3.14 -5.60
C ILE A 86 5.78 3.40 -6.80
N GLU A 87 5.30 3.02 -7.97
CA GLU A 87 5.89 3.42 -9.23
C GLU A 87 5.22 4.70 -9.72
N SER A 88 5.95 5.81 -9.66
CA SER A 88 5.38 7.12 -9.98
C SER A 88 5.35 7.46 -11.46
N HIS A 89 6.18 6.79 -12.27
CA HIS A 89 6.32 7.09 -13.70
C HIS A 89 6.51 8.60 -13.99
N GLY A 90 7.33 9.28 -13.17
CA GLY A 90 7.64 10.71 -13.34
C GLY A 90 6.59 11.66 -12.77
N HIS A 91 5.55 11.14 -12.10
CA HIS A 91 4.66 11.97 -11.30
C HIS A 91 5.35 12.39 -10.00
N VAL A 92 5.20 13.67 -9.63
CA VAL A 92 5.76 14.25 -8.41
C VAL A 92 4.65 14.95 -7.64
N GLY A 93 4.58 14.71 -6.34
CA GLY A 93 3.53 15.23 -5.47
C GLY A 93 3.13 14.24 -4.38
N GLN A 94 1.93 14.40 -3.82
CA GLN A 94 1.42 13.49 -2.80
C GLN A 94 0.69 12.32 -3.45
N ALA A 95 1.18 11.10 -3.21
CA ALA A 95 0.53 9.87 -3.63
C ALA A 95 -0.50 9.42 -2.59
N PHE A 96 -1.62 8.88 -3.06
CA PHE A 96 -2.70 8.31 -2.25
C PHE A 96 -2.88 6.84 -2.60
N PRO A 97 -2.00 5.94 -2.10
CA PRO A 97 -2.13 4.52 -2.38
C PRO A 97 -3.41 3.96 -1.79
N ASN A 98 -4.05 3.07 -2.53
CA ASN A 98 -5.16 2.26 -2.06
C ASN A 98 -5.15 0.91 -2.81
N ILE A 99 -4.83 -0.16 -2.09
CA ILE A 99 -4.83 -1.52 -2.65
C ILE A 99 -5.30 -2.51 -1.59
N THR A 100 -6.19 -3.42 -1.99
CA THR A 100 -6.60 -4.57 -1.18
C THR A 100 -6.09 -5.85 -1.81
N ILE A 101 -5.38 -6.66 -1.04
CA ILE A 101 -4.71 -7.87 -1.48
C ILE A 101 -5.14 -9.09 -0.65
N PRO A 102 -5.27 -10.28 -1.27
CA PRO A 102 -5.45 -11.53 -0.53
C PRO A 102 -4.14 -11.94 0.15
N ILE A 103 -4.24 -12.42 1.39
CA ILE A 103 -3.14 -13.03 2.13
C ILE A 103 -2.98 -14.48 1.68
N ALA A 104 -1.75 -14.98 1.67
CA ALA A 104 -1.44 -16.39 1.46
C ALA A 104 -1.83 -17.29 2.64
#